data_AF-A0A1E3P248-F1
#
_entry.id   AF-A0A1E3P248-F1
#
_cell.length_a   1.000
_cell.length_b   1.000
_cell.length_c   1.000
_cell.angle_alpha   90.00
_cell.angle_beta   90.00
_cell.angle_gamma   90.00
#
_symmetry.space_group_name_H-M   'P 1'
#
loop_
_entity.id
_entity.type
_entity.pdbx_description
1 polymer ?
#
loop_
_entity_poly.entity_id
_entity_poly.type
_entity_poly.pdbx_seq_one_letter_code
_entity_poly.pdbx_strand_id
1 'polypeptide(L)'
;MTKFIIPNELIPRLDTIQHGSTIRQRGWITTNDLIYISQVYKIELSQLTKNLQIYISPPPKSSYTPEFAAQLAKLKIIQQEQEYQELINRGNYKFDKDYISPSEFAKEVKNQITTIVNILVSVLSVVYAIWYWTDNYQFNQGTRKD
;
A
#
# COMPACT_ATOMS: atom_id res chain seq x y z
N MET A 1 22.74 -9.41 11.29
CA MET A 1 23.46 -10.59 11.84
C MET A 1 22.64 -11.82 11.52
N THR A 2 23.18 -12.76 10.74
CA THR A 2 22.45 -13.96 10.31
C THR A 2 22.27 -14.92 11.48
N LYS A 3 21.04 -15.38 11.68
CA LYS A 3 20.68 -16.34 12.73
C LYS A 3 20.44 -17.69 12.08
N PHE A 4 20.85 -18.75 12.77
CA PHE A 4 20.72 -20.11 12.26
C PHE A 4 20.02 -21.00 13.28
N ILE A 5 19.32 -22.01 12.79
CA ILE A 5 18.73 -23.06 13.62
C ILE A 5 19.87 -23.91 14.20
N ILE A 6 19.75 -24.31 15.46
CA ILE A 6 20.74 -25.16 16.13
C ILE A 6 20.67 -26.57 15.51
N PRO A 7 21.74 -27.08 14.88
CA PRO A 7 21.76 -28.44 14.38
C PRO A 7 21.77 -29.44 15.53
N ASN A 8 21.11 -30.59 15.36
CA ASN A 8 21.01 -31.63 16.39
C ASN A 8 22.38 -32.15 16.86
N GLU A 9 23.39 -32.13 16.00
CA GLU A 9 24.77 -32.55 16.29
C GLU A 9 25.49 -31.61 17.27
N LEU A 10 25.05 -30.35 17.37
CA LEU A 10 25.65 -29.32 18.21
C LEU A 10 24.99 -29.23 19.60
N ILE A 11 23.78 -29.78 19.77
CA ILE A 11 23.05 -29.82 21.05
C ILE A 11 23.90 -30.40 22.20
N PRO A 12 24.52 -31.60 22.09
CA PRO A 12 25.30 -32.16 23.19
C PRO A 12 26.62 -31.41 23.45
N ARG A 13 27.12 -30.64 22.46
CA ARG A 13 28.35 -29.85 22.57
C ARG A 13 28.11 -28.46 23.15
N LEU A 14 26.86 -28.01 23.21
CA LEU A 14 26.51 -26.72 23.80
C LEU A 14 26.64 -26.75 25.33
N ASP A 15 26.32 -27.87 25.99
CA ASP A 15 26.32 -27.95 27.47
C ASP A 15 27.72 -27.78 28.10
N THR A 16 28.80 -27.87 27.31
CA THR A 16 30.20 -27.70 27.76
C THR A 16 30.72 -26.26 27.63
N ILE A 17 29.91 -25.33 27.12
CA ILE A 17 30.32 -23.97 26.78
C ILE A 17 29.66 -22.96 27.73
N GLN A 18 30.39 -21.93 28.18
CA GLN A 18 29.82 -20.88 29.07
C GLN A 18 28.57 -20.18 28.51
N HIS A 19 28.45 -20.08 27.17
CA HIS A 19 27.29 -19.49 26.49
C HIS A 19 26.30 -20.53 25.94
N GLY A 20 26.49 -21.82 26.22
CA GLY A 20 25.65 -22.88 25.69
C GLY A 20 24.21 -22.85 26.19
N SER A 21 24.02 -22.49 27.46
CA SER A 21 22.70 -22.36 28.09
C SER A 21 21.86 -21.25 27.45
N THR A 22 22.48 -20.13 27.08
CA THR A 22 21.78 -19.00 26.44
C THR A 22 21.45 -19.29 24.98
N ILE A 23 22.32 -19.99 24.25
CA ILE A 23 22.06 -20.45 22.89
C ILE A 23 20.88 -21.44 22.89
N ARG A 24 20.87 -22.39 23.84
CA ARG A 24 19.80 -23.39 23.99
C ARG A 24 18.45 -22.74 24.32
N GLN A 25 18.42 -21.74 25.20
CA GLN A 25 17.20 -21.00 25.52
C GLN A 25 16.67 -20.17 24.35
N ARG A 26 17.56 -19.61 23.51
CA ARG A 26 17.18 -18.80 22.35
C ARG A 26 16.70 -19.66 21.18
N GLY A 27 17.18 -20.90 21.05
CA GLY A 27 16.81 -21.81 19.96
C GLY A 27 17.44 -21.46 18.61
N TRP A 28 18.39 -20.51 18.57
CA TRP A 28 19.14 -20.11 17.38
C TRP A 28 20.58 -19.73 17.74
N ILE A 29 21.45 -19.80 16.75
CA ILE A 29 22.90 -19.54 16.86
C ILE A 29 23.35 -18.43 15.89
N THR A 30 24.30 -17.59 16.30
CA THR A 30 24.90 -16.58 15.42
C THR A 30 26.19 -17.06 14.78
N THR A 31 26.66 -16.35 13.74
CA THR A 31 27.97 -16.56 13.16
C THR A 31 29.11 -16.43 14.17
N ASN A 32 29.01 -15.49 15.13
CA ASN A 32 30.06 -15.30 16.15
C ASN A 32 30.11 -16.50 17.12
N ASP A 33 28.96 -17.03 17.49
CA ASP A 33 28.87 -18.23 18.33
C ASP A 33 29.45 -19.45 17.59
N LEU A 34 29.20 -19.57 16.28
CA LEU A 34 29.79 -20.64 15.45
C LEU A 34 31.31 -20.53 15.37
N ILE A 35 31.85 -19.32 15.20
CA ILE A 35 33.29 -19.07 15.22
C ILE A 35 33.88 -19.46 16.57
N TYR A 36 33.23 -19.07 17.67
CA TYR A 36 33.67 -19.43 19.02
C TYR A 36 33.69 -20.96 19.23
N ILE A 37 32.64 -21.67 18.82
CA ILE A 37 32.59 -23.14 18.86
C ILE A 37 33.71 -23.75 18.02
N SER A 38 33.97 -23.22 16.82
CA SER A 38 35.05 -23.72 15.96
C SER A 38 36.43 -23.58 16.61
N GLN A 39 36.67 -22.50 17.35
CA GLN A 39 37.94 -22.24 18.04
C GLN A 39 38.13 -23.15 19.26
N VAL A 40 37.06 -23.40 20.03
CA VAL A 40 37.11 -24.25 21.22
C VAL A 40 37.30 -25.72 20.86
N TYR A 41 36.57 -26.22 19.86
CA TYR A 41 36.60 -27.65 19.49
C TYR A 41 37.54 -27.98 18.33
N LYS A 42 38.23 -26.98 17.76
CA LYS A 42 39.11 -27.13 16.57
C LYS A 42 38.44 -27.86 15.40
N ILE A 43 37.16 -27.57 15.16
CA ILE A 43 36.39 -28.15 14.05
C ILE A 43 36.49 -27.20 12.86
N GLU A 44 36.63 -27.74 11.65
CA GLU A 44 36.56 -26.91 10.45
C GLU A 44 35.18 -26.28 10.31
N LEU A 45 35.15 -24.96 10.04
CA LEU A 45 33.91 -24.21 9.77
C LEU A 45 33.09 -24.83 8.64
N SER A 46 33.76 -25.47 7.67
CA SER A 46 33.15 -26.21 6.56
C SER A 46 32.21 -27.33 7.02
N GLN A 47 32.50 -27.99 8.15
CA GLN A 47 31.67 -29.06 8.69
C GLN A 47 30.48 -28.50 9.47
N LEU A 48 30.68 -27.37 10.16
CA LEU A 48 29.63 -26.70 10.93
C LEU A 48 28.57 -26.04 10.03
N THR A 49 28.95 -25.61 8.83
CA THR A 49 28.04 -24.91 7.90
C THR A 49 27.21 -25.85 7.01
N LYS A 50 27.59 -27.14 6.88
CA LYS A 50 26.94 -28.10 5.97
C LYS A 50 25.44 -28.31 6.23
N ASN A 51 25.02 -28.30 7.50
CA ASN A 51 23.64 -28.55 7.92
C ASN A 51 22.96 -27.32 8.54
N LEU A 52 23.46 -26.13 8.22
CA LEU A 52 23.03 -24.89 8.85
C LEU A 52 21.79 -24.33 8.14
N GLN A 53 20.63 -24.34 8.82
CA GLN A 53 19.40 -23.74 8.29
C GLN A 53 19.23 -22.30 8.81
N ILE A 54 18.74 -21.41 7.95
CA ILE A 54 18.47 -20.02 8.32
C ILE A 54 17.31 -19.98 9.33
N TYR A 55 17.52 -19.34 10.47
CA TYR A 55 16.45 -19.08 11.43
C TYR A 55 15.62 -17.88 10.97
N ILE A 56 14.37 -18.14 10.64
CA ILE A 56 13.37 -17.11 10.35
C ILE A 56 12.55 -16.90 11.62
N SER A 57 12.68 -15.73 12.23
CA SER A 57 11.84 -15.38 13.39
C SER A 57 10.37 -15.40 12.99
N PRO A 58 9.47 -15.98 13.79
CA PRO A 58 8.05 -15.93 13.50
C PRO A 58 7.60 -14.46 13.40
N PRO A 59 6.65 -14.15 12.52
CA PRO A 59 6.14 -12.79 12.42
C PRO A 59 5.61 -12.37 13.80
N PRO A 60 5.83 -11.09 14.19
CA PRO A 60 5.31 -10.61 15.46
C PRO A 60 3.80 -10.84 15.51
N LYS A 61 3.30 -11.42 16.60
CA LYS A 61 1.86 -11.53 16.82
C LYS A 61 1.31 -10.11 16.89
N SER A 62 0.57 -9.71 15.86
CA SER A 62 -0.07 -8.42 15.82
C SER A 62 -1.16 -8.37 16.88
N SER A 63 -0.92 -7.63 17.97
CA SER A 63 -1.93 -7.34 18.98
C SER A 63 -2.80 -6.17 18.49
N TYR A 64 -3.71 -6.44 17.57
CA TYR A 64 -4.68 -5.44 17.15
C TYR A 64 -5.77 -5.24 18.20
N THR A 65 -6.26 -4.01 18.33
CA THR A 65 -7.51 -3.77 19.06
C THR A 65 -8.65 -4.51 18.36
N PRO A 66 -9.67 -4.98 19.09
CA PRO A 66 -10.77 -5.74 18.49
C PRO A 66 -11.50 -4.94 17.38
N GLU A 67 -11.63 -3.62 17.55
CA GLU A 67 -12.22 -2.73 16.55
C GLU A 67 -11.39 -2.66 15.26
N PHE A 68 -10.06 -2.54 15.39
CA PHE A 68 -9.18 -2.49 14.23
C PHE A 68 -9.14 -3.83 13.48
N ALA A 69 -9.21 -4.95 14.20
CA ALA A 69 -9.32 -6.27 13.60
C ALA A 69 -10.62 -6.43 12.78
N ALA A 70 -11.75 -5.90 13.27
CA ALA A 70 -13.02 -5.91 12.55
C ALA A 70 -12.96 -5.06 11.27
N GLN A 71 -12.31 -3.89 11.32
CA GLN A 71 -12.09 -3.06 10.14
C GLN A 71 -11.21 -3.74 9.11
N LEU A 72 -10.12 -4.39 9.54
CA LEU A 72 -9.26 -5.19 8.64
C LEU A 72 -10.01 -6.35 8.00
N ALA A 73 -10.87 -7.04 8.75
CA ALA A 73 -11.70 -8.10 8.20
C ALA A 73 -12.65 -7.56 7.12
N LYS A 74 -13.28 -6.41 7.36
CA LYS A 74 -14.12 -5.73 6.36
C LYS A 74 -13.32 -5.33 5.10
N LEU A 75 -12.15 -4.73 5.28
CA LEU A 75 -11.28 -4.33 4.17
C LEU A 75 -10.82 -5.52 3.32
N LYS A 76 -10.50 -6.66 3.96
CA LYS A 76 -10.16 -7.90 3.24
C LYS A 76 -11.31 -8.38 2.35
N ILE A 77 -12.55 -8.34 2.84
CA ILE A 77 -13.72 -8.73 2.05
C ILE A 77 -13.88 -7.81 0.83
N ILE A 78 -13.76 -6.50 1.03
CA ILE A 78 -13.84 -5.52 -0.06
C ILE A 78 -12.75 -5.77 -1.10
N GLN A 79 -11.52 -6.01 -0.67
CA GLN A 79 -10.41 -6.30 -1.57
C GLN A 79 -10.65 -7.59 -2.38
N GLN A 80 -11.14 -8.65 -1.72
CA GLN A 80 -11.47 -9.90 -2.40
C GLN A 80 -12.58 -9.73 -3.43
N GLU A 81 -13.60 -8.92 -3.13
CA GLU A 81 -14.66 -8.60 -4.07
C GLU A 81 -14.13 -7.81 -5.27
N GLN A 82 -13.25 -6.83 -5.04
CA GLN A 82 -12.59 -6.08 -6.12
C GLN A 82 -11.75 -7.00 -7.02
N GLU A 83 -10.94 -7.88 -6.43
CA GLU A 83 -10.15 -8.87 -7.17
C GLU A 83 -11.05 -9.81 -7.99
N TYR A 84 -12.19 -10.24 -7.42
CA TYR A 84 -13.17 -11.06 -8.14
C TYR A 84 -13.81 -10.31 -9.31
N GLN A 85 -14.22 -9.05 -9.12
CA GLN A 85 -14.75 -8.20 -10.19
C GLN A 85 -13.70 -7.97 -11.28
N GLU A 86 -12.44 -7.75 -10.92
CA GLU A 86 -11.35 -7.65 -11.89
C GLU A 86 -11.19 -8.93 -12.70
N LEU A 87 -11.25 -10.11 -12.06
CA LEU A 87 -11.14 -11.40 -12.75
C LEU A 87 -12.32 -11.64 -13.70
N ILE A 88 -13.55 -11.34 -13.28
CA ILE A 88 -14.74 -11.41 -14.15
C ILE A 88 -14.59 -10.45 -15.32
N ASN A 89 -14.24 -9.20 -15.05
CA ASN A 89 -14.10 -8.18 -16.09
C ASN A 89 -13.03 -8.61 -17.09
N ARG A 90 -11.85 -9.07 -16.64
CA ARG A 90 -10.79 -9.68 -17.47
C ARG A 90 -11.27 -10.85 -18.31
N GLY A 91 -12.21 -11.68 -17.81
CA GLY A 91 -12.87 -12.73 -18.58
C GLY A 91 -13.84 -12.19 -19.66
N ASN A 92 -14.50 -11.07 -19.38
CA ASN A 92 -15.46 -10.40 -20.27
C ASN A 92 -14.79 -9.48 -21.32
N TYR A 93 -13.53 -9.07 -21.15
CA TYR A 93 -12.78 -8.27 -22.15
C TYR A 93 -12.57 -8.98 -23.50
N LYS A 94 -12.94 -10.27 -23.64
CA LYS A 94 -12.98 -10.92 -24.96
C LYS A 94 -14.25 -10.61 -25.77
N PHE A 95 -15.26 -9.96 -25.18
CA PHE A 95 -16.56 -9.76 -25.84
C PHE A 95 -16.97 -8.31 -26.11
N ASP A 96 -16.33 -7.29 -25.52
CA ASP A 96 -16.66 -5.90 -25.86
C ASP A 96 -15.42 -5.07 -26.17
N LYS A 97 -15.39 -4.54 -27.40
CA LYS A 97 -14.37 -3.62 -27.89
C LYS A 97 -14.53 -2.19 -27.34
N ASP A 98 -15.51 -1.96 -26.45
CA ASP A 98 -15.91 -0.64 -25.95
C ASP A 98 -15.70 -0.46 -24.43
N TYR A 99 -14.82 -1.25 -23.79
CA TYR A 99 -14.52 -1.07 -22.36
C TYR A 99 -13.63 0.16 -22.15
N ILE A 100 -14.25 1.33 -21.95
CA ILE A 100 -13.58 2.58 -21.59
C ILE A 100 -13.12 2.50 -20.13
N SER A 101 -11.83 2.74 -19.90
CA SER A 101 -11.26 2.75 -18.54
C SER A 101 -11.97 3.82 -17.69
N PRO A 102 -12.26 3.59 -16.39
CA PRO A 102 -12.81 4.61 -15.50
C PRO A 102 -11.97 5.89 -15.46
N SER A 103 -10.66 5.76 -15.71
CA SER A 103 -9.71 6.87 -15.80
C SER A 103 -9.85 7.71 -17.08
N GLU A 104 -10.36 7.12 -18.17
CA GLU A 104 -10.66 7.79 -19.44
C GLU A 104 -12.02 8.47 -19.38
N PHE A 105 -13.03 7.80 -18.81
CA PHE A 105 -14.34 8.40 -18.55
C PHE A 105 -14.24 9.67 -17.69
N ALA A 106 -13.43 9.65 -16.64
CA ALA A 106 -13.19 10.83 -15.79
C ALA A 106 -12.49 11.99 -16.54
N LYS A 107 -11.70 11.71 -17.58
CA LYS A 107 -11.06 12.75 -18.41
C LYS A 107 -12.06 13.37 -19.38
N GLU A 108 -12.91 12.56 -20.00
CA GLU A 108 -13.93 13.02 -20.94
C GLU A 108 -14.99 13.90 -20.26
N VAL A 109 -15.46 13.49 -19.08
CA VAL A 109 -16.44 14.25 -18.29
C VAL A 109 -15.90 15.63 -17.91
N LYS A 110 -14.62 15.73 -17.50
CA LYS A 110 -13.99 17.02 -17.16
C LYS A 110 -13.97 17.98 -18.36
N ASN A 111 -13.64 17.47 -19.54
CA ASN A 111 -13.57 18.29 -20.74
C ASN A 111 -14.95 18.84 -21.15
N GLN A 112 -16.00 18.02 -21.00
CA GLN A 112 -17.38 18.46 -21.25
C GLN A 112 -17.87 19.49 -20.24
N ILE A 113 -17.52 19.35 -18.96
CA ILE A 113 -17.88 20.32 -17.91
C ILE A 113 -17.31 21.71 -18.21
N THR A 114 -16.04 21.81 -18.62
CA THR A 114 -15.44 23.11 -18.96
C THR A 114 -16.18 23.80 -20.11
N THR A 115 -16.64 23.03 -21.10
CA THR A 115 -17.43 23.56 -22.22
C THR A 115 -18.78 24.12 -21.73
N ILE A 116 -19.48 23.38 -20.87
CA ILE A 116 -20.76 23.82 -20.28
C ILE A 116 -20.57 25.10 -19.46
N VAL A 117 -19.53 25.16 -18.62
CA VAL A 117 -19.22 26.35 -17.81
C VAL A 117 -18.97 27.56 -18.70
N ASN A 118 -18.24 27.39 -19.80
CA ASN A 118 -17.94 28.49 -20.71
C ASN A 118 -19.22 29.04 -21.38
N ILE A 119 -20.16 28.16 -21.74
CA ILE A 119 -21.47 28.56 -22.28
C ILE A 119 -22.31 29.29 -21.21
N LEU A 120 -22.28 28.83 -19.96
CA LEU A 120 -22.99 29.52 -18.86
C LEU A 120 -22.43 30.92 -18.62
N VAL A 121 -21.11 31.08 -18.61
CA VAL A 121 -20.45 32.38 -18.44
C VAL A 121 -20.79 33.32 -19.59
N SER A 122 -20.82 32.83 -20.85
CA SER A 122 -21.17 33.67 -22.00
C SER A 122 -22.62 34.16 -21.94
N VAL A 123 -23.57 33.29 -21.61
CA VAL A 123 -24.99 33.66 -21.46
C VAL A 123 -25.19 34.64 -20.31
N LEU A 124 -24.59 34.38 -19.14
CA LEU A 124 -24.68 35.27 -17.98
C LEU A 124 -24.06 36.64 -18.27
N SER A 125 -22.97 36.70 -19.03
CA SER A 125 -22.35 37.95 -19.44
C SER A 125 -23.28 38.82 -20.30
N VAL A 126 -23.99 38.21 -21.26
CA VAL A 126 -24.96 38.92 -22.10
C VAL A 126 -26.15 39.44 -21.28
N VAL A 127 -26.69 38.61 -20.39
CA VAL A 127 -27.79 39.01 -19.49
C VAL A 127 -27.35 40.18 -18.59
N TYR A 128 -26.14 40.10 -18.04
CA TYR A 128 -25.57 41.17 -17.21
C TYR A 128 -25.34 42.46 -18.01
N ALA A 129 -24.85 42.35 -19.24
CA ALA A 129 -24.64 43.50 -20.11
C ALA A 129 -25.97 44.22 -20.44
N ILE A 130 -27.03 43.46 -20.73
CA ILE A 130 -28.37 44.01 -20.99
C ILE A 130 -28.93 44.69 -19.73
N TRP A 131 -28.80 44.04 -18.57
CA TRP A 131 -29.25 44.61 -17.30
C TRP A 131 -28.51 45.90 -16.96
N TYR A 132 -27.17 45.88 -17.06
CA TYR A 132 -26.32 47.05 -16.80
C TYR A 132 -26.63 48.21 -17.76
N TRP A 133 -26.78 47.94 -19.06
CA TRP A 133 -27.18 48.97 -20.01
C TRP A 133 -28.57 49.51 -19.68
N THR A 134 -29.55 48.65 -19.42
CA THR A 134 -30.92 49.09 -19.14
C THR A 134 -30.98 49.98 -17.89
N ASP A 135 -30.28 49.60 -16.81
CA ASP A 135 -30.22 50.39 -15.58
C ASP A 135 -29.52 51.75 -15.80
N ASN A 136 -28.44 51.75 -16.58
CA ASN A 136 -27.67 52.97 -16.86
C ASN A 136 -28.40 53.93 -17.85
N TYR A 137 -29.18 53.40 -18.80
CA TYR A 137 -30.04 54.20 -19.68
C TYR A 137 -31.24 54.79 -18.95
N GLN A 138 -31.82 54.08 -17.97
CA GLN A 138 -32.89 54.62 -17.13
C GLN A 138 -32.38 55.70 -16.17
N PHE A 139 -31.12 55.64 -15.74
CA PHE A 139 -30.48 56.69 -14.94
C PHE A 139 -30.14 57.95 -15.77
N ASN A 140 -29.73 57.81 -17.04
CA ASN A 140 -29.26 58.94 -17.86
C ASN A 140 -30.38 59.76 -18.55
N GLN A 141 -31.65 59.36 -18.44
CA GLN A 141 -32.78 60.21 -18.89
C GLN A 141 -33.22 61.25 -17.83
N GLY A 142 -32.56 61.30 -16.66
CA GLY A 142 -32.82 62.28 -15.61
C GLY A 142 -32.01 63.59 -15.70
N THR A 143 -31.04 63.72 -16.62
CA THR A 143 -30.09 64.85 -16.65
C THR A 143 -29.91 65.51 -18.02
N ARG A 144 -30.95 65.49 -18.87
CA ARG A 144 -31.11 66.48 -19.95
C ARG A 144 -32.38 67.28 -19.69
N LYS A 145 -32.26 68.27 -18.80
CA LYS A 145 -33.09 69.47 -18.84
C LYS A 145 -32.29 70.55 -19.59
N ASP A 146 -33.00 71.23 -20.47
CA ASP A 146 -32.69 72.42 -21.27
C ASP A 146 -31.53 73.29 -20.79
#